data_AF-A0A6P7JIQ6-F1
#
_entry.id   AF-A0A6P7JIQ6-F1
#
_cell.length_a   1.000
_cell.length_b   1.000
_cell.length_c   1.000
_cell.angle_alpha   90.00
_cell.angle_beta   90.00
_cell.angle_gamma   90.00
#
_symmetry.space_group_name_H-M   'P 1'
#
loop_
_entity.id
_entity.type
_entity.pdbx_description
1 polymer ?
#
loop_
_entity_poly.entity_id
_entity_poly.type
_entity_poly.pdbx_seq_one_letter_code
_entity_poly.pdbx_strand_id
1 'polypeptide(L)'
;MDEFVKTKLNEWQLDTLLDTFKEQEVDEESFLLLDDAAMQHLIPKIGQRLKFQKHHKELLQAACSTKDQCLSEKNVETVASTTLLTVVLHPEFAIRQMLGGSLEGRSILSTLDEKQSITSKERKLLVRLLVSHLIEKHGEMPPSDTKIALAMALIYEFPCLKDDTGSSYGAWYTPGRKHRPATGFLEERLRNVRKRMRSLIRPRQQEPQEDHAVLTPDSLSSPQNIREMVAWLKANKYPVSEVEAKMKETSIHRSKWIRCNGSKTISEILREFPRLTDNPGMISQDFQQLHPEAAGQMFEKWPAIADKILKYAQREGKINVVPDDVTPGERALKALPNLLPPSLFKRGGKIVRPTTAESQRAFVNMQPVGTNIVEYLTNVDNTFPHVLSLGHERVSQTFLVVEGHAIETDSLLEAVDLCFKSFYVFDTNYPKECQPTWEFLQHCIYEINGQESSAVKFLRTAIAHT
;
A
#
# COMPACT_ATOMS: atom_id res chain seq x y z
N MET A 1 -5.01 -4.30 43.38
CA MET A 1 -5.97 -3.23 43.03
C MET A 1 -5.86 -2.07 43.97
N ASP A 2 -5.45 -0.92 43.43
CA ASP A 2 -5.36 0.36 44.11
C ASP A 2 -6.67 1.18 43.96
N GLU A 3 -6.71 2.35 44.59
CA GLU A 3 -7.89 3.23 44.52
C GLU A 3 -8.12 3.78 43.11
N PHE A 4 -7.10 3.96 42.29
CA PHE A 4 -7.25 4.43 40.91
C PHE A 4 -8.12 3.47 40.08
N VAL A 5 -7.77 2.18 40.08
CA VAL A 5 -8.51 1.15 39.33
C VAL A 5 -9.94 1.04 39.84
N LYS A 6 -10.13 1.09 41.16
CA LYS A 6 -11.45 1.05 41.80
C LYS A 6 -12.31 2.26 41.42
N THR A 7 -11.75 3.46 41.38
CA THR A 7 -12.47 4.67 40.95
C THR A 7 -12.89 4.55 39.49
N LYS A 8 -12.00 4.12 38.59
CA LYS A 8 -12.32 3.97 37.17
C LYS A 8 -13.40 2.93 36.90
N LEU A 9 -13.35 1.77 37.55
CA LEU A 9 -14.38 0.74 37.41
C LEU A 9 -15.76 1.23 37.88
N ASN A 10 -15.82 2.02 38.95
CA ASN A 10 -17.07 2.62 39.41
C ASN A 10 -17.59 3.72 38.46
N GLU A 11 -16.71 4.61 37.98
CA GLU A 11 -17.06 5.64 36.98
C GLU A 11 -17.64 5.03 35.70
N TRP A 12 -17.10 3.88 35.28
CA TRP A 12 -17.52 3.18 34.06
C TRP A 12 -18.74 2.26 34.26
N GLN A 13 -19.35 2.26 35.44
CA GLN A 13 -20.48 1.39 35.81
C GLN A 13 -20.14 -0.10 35.64
N LEU A 14 -18.93 -0.48 36.05
CA LEU A 14 -18.38 -1.84 36.01
C LEU A 14 -17.99 -2.31 37.42
N ASP A 15 -18.68 -1.84 38.45
CA ASP A 15 -18.49 -2.20 39.87
C ASP A 15 -18.54 -3.72 40.12
N THR A 16 -19.31 -4.46 39.32
CA THR A 16 -19.35 -5.93 39.36
C THR A 16 -18.01 -6.63 39.07
N LEU A 17 -17.01 -5.90 38.55
CA LEU A 17 -15.66 -6.42 38.26
C LEU A 17 -14.64 -6.13 39.37
N LEU A 18 -15.03 -5.39 40.42
CA LEU A 18 -14.11 -4.98 41.49
C LEU A 18 -13.43 -6.17 42.18
N ASP A 19 -14.19 -7.23 42.49
CA ASP A 19 -13.64 -8.40 43.16
C ASP A 19 -12.66 -9.15 42.25
N THR A 20 -12.97 -9.28 40.96
CA THR A 20 -12.10 -9.95 39.98
C THR A 20 -10.79 -9.18 39.76
N PHE A 21 -10.84 -7.85 39.66
CA PHE A 21 -9.63 -7.03 39.51
C PHE A 21 -8.81 -6.99 40.80
N LYS A 22 -9.47 -7.09 41.96
CA LYS A 22 -8.80 -7.21 43.27
C LYS A 22 -8.11 -8.57 43.43
N GLU A 23 -8.77 -9.67 43.09
CA GLU A 23 -8.22 -11.04 43.15
C GLU A 23 -7.04 -11.23 42.20
N GLN A 24 -7.05 -10.58 41.04
CA GLN A 24 -5.97 -10.63 40.05
C GLN A 24 -4.90 -9.54 40.26
N GLU A 25 -4.94 -8.86 41.41
CA GLU A 25 -3.96 -7.86 41.83
C GLU A 25 -3.72 -6.69 40.85
N VAL A 26 -4.68 -6.40 39.97
CA VAL A 26 -4.53 -5.36 38.93
C VAL A 26 -4.45 -3.97 39.57
N ASP A 27 -3.28 -3.33 39.51
CA ASP A 27 -2.99 -1.96 39.94
C ASP A 27 -2.99 -0.97 38.75
N GLU A 28 -2.80 0.33 38.99
CA GLU A 28 -2.83 1.37 37.95
C GLU A 28 -1.87 1.08 36.79
N GLU A 29 -0.64 0.64 37.08
CA GLU A 29 0.36 0.34 36.05
C GLU A 29 -0.08 -0.84 35.18
N SER A 30 -0.48 -1.96 35.81
CA SER A 30 -0.98 -3.14 35.10
C SER A 30 -2.29 -2.85 34.36
N PHE A 31 -3.14 -1.99 34.92
CA PHE A 31 -4.42 -1.56 34.34
C PHE A 31 -4.19 -0.82 33.03
N LEU A 32 -3.20 0.07 32.95
CA LEU A 32 -2.87 0.81 31.73
C LEU A 32 -2.21 -0.07 30.64
N LEU A 33 -1.68 -1.23 31.01
CA LEU A 33 -1.00 -2.18 30.10
C LEU A 33 -1.87 -3.36 29.66
N LEU A 34 -3.14 -3.42 30.07
CA LEU A 34 -4.05 -4.50 29.71
C LEU A 34 -4.21 -4.63 28.18
N ASP A 35 -3.83 -5.80 27.65
CA ASP A 35 -4.05 -6.17 26.26
C ASP A 35 -5.37 -6.93 26.07
N ASP A 36 -5.75 -7.19 24.81
CA ASP A 36 -7.01 -7.86 24.48
C ASP A 36 -7.14 -9.27 25.09
N ALA A 37 -6.02 -9.98 25.25
CA ALA A 37 -5.99 -11.32 25.83
C ALA A 37 -6.22 -11.27 27.35
N ALA A 38 -5.54 -10.35 28.05
CA ALA A 38 -5.71 -10.11 29.47
C ALA A 38 -7.13 -9.62 29.78
N MET A 39 -7.68 -8.71 28.97
CA MET A 39 -9.07 -8.26 29.12
C MET A 39 -10.09 -9.38 28.89
N GLN A 40 -9.82 -10.30 27.96
CA GLN A 40 -10.67 -11.47 27.75
C GLN A 40 -10.68 -12.41 28.96
N HIS A 41 -9.54 -12.56 29.64
CA HIS A 41 -9.40 -13.36 30.85
C HIS A 41 -10.05 -12.69 32.07
N LEU A 42 -9.80 -11.39 32.27
CA LEU A 42 -10.34 -10.60 33.40
C LEU A 42 -11.84 -10.30 33.28
N ILE A 43 -12.35 -10.16 32.04
CA ILE A 43 -13.74 -9.79 31.80
C ILE A 43 -14.38 -10.78 30.82
N PRO A 44 -14.82 -11.98 31.29
CA PRO A 44 -15.37 -13.02 30.42
C PRO A 44 -16.65 -12.57 29.68
N LYS A 45 -17.48 -11.75 30.32
CA LYS A 45 -18.75 -11.25 29.77
C LYS A 45 -18.50 -10.22 28.66
N ILE A 46 -18.90 -10.55 27.44
CA ILE A 46 -18.59 -9.75 26.24
C ILE A 46 -19.11 -8.32 26.31
N GLY A 47 -20.30 -8.10 26.88
CA GLY A 47 -20.89 -6.76 27.00
C GLY A 47 -20.14 -5.84 27.96
N GLN A 48 -19.66 -6.37 29.08
CA GLN A 48 -18.84 -5.62 30.03
C GLN A 48 -17.44 -5.38 29.45
N ARG A 49 -16.88 -6.37 28.75
CA ARG A 49 -15.57 -6.26 28.09
C ARG A 49 -15.53 -5.16 27.03
N LEU A 50 -16.57 -5.06 26.19
CA LEU A 50 -16.66 -4.00 25.17
C LEU A 50 -16.78 -2.61 25.80
N LYS A 51 -17.55 -2.46 26.89
CA LYS A 51 -17.64 -1.20 27.65
C LYS A 51 -16.29 -0.81 28.26
N PHE A 52 -15.61 -1.77 28.87
CA PHE A 52 -14.28 -1.58 29.43
C PHE A 52 -13.27 -1.16 28.35
N GLN A 53 -13.21 -1.89 27.23
CA GLN A 53 -12.30 -1.58 26.11
C GLN A 53 -12.50 -0.17 25.56
N LYS A 54 -13.75 0.31 25.46
CA LYS A 54 -14.03 1.68 25.03
C LYS A 54 -13.42 2.70 25.98
N HIS A 55 -13.73 2.62 27.27
CA HIS A 55 -13.27 3.61 28.25
C HIS A 55 -11.78 3.52 28.56
N HIS A 56 -11.21 2.30 28.53
CA HIS A 56 -9.78 2.07 28.67
C HIS A 56 -8.99 2.73 27.52
N LYS A 57 -9.49 2.61 26.28
CA LYS A 57 -8.91 3.31 25.12
C LYS A 57 -8.99 4.83 25.25
N GLU A 58 -10.13 5.37 25.70
CA GLU A 58 -10.31 6.81 25.94
C GLU A 58 -9.34 7.33 27.02
N LEU A 59 -9.13 6.55 28.09
CA LEU A 59 -8.18 6.85 29.16
C LEU A 59 -6.73 6.93 28.64
N LEU A 60 -6.31 5.95 27.82
CA LEU A 60 -4.97 5.93 27.22
C LEU A 60 -4.73 7.10 26.24
N GLN A 61 -5.77 7.52 25.52
CA GLN A 61 -5.72 8.68 24.63
C GLN A 61 -5.64 10.00 25.40
N ALA A 62 -6.37 10.12 26.51
CA ALA A 62 -6.30 11.29 27.39
C ALA A 62 -4.93 11.45 28.07
N ALA A 63 -4.29 10.33 28.45
CA ALA A 63 -2.95 10.31 29.02
C ALA A 63 -1.84 10.70 28.01
N CYS A 64 -2.04 10.47 26.70
CA CYS A 64 -1.14 10.97 25.67
C CYS A 64 -1.31 12.47 25.41
N SER A 65 -2.55 12.98 25.46
CA SER A 65 -2.86 14.38 25.12
C SER A 65 -2.39 15.39 26.19
N THR A 66 -2.25 14.96 27.45
CA THR A 66 -1.78 15.81 28.56
C THR A 66 -0.26 16.02 28.55
N LYS A 67 0.51 15.19 27.84
CA LYS A 67 1.96 15.38 27.68
C LYS A 67 2.33 16.49 26.68
N ASP A 68 1.42 16.86 25.78
CA ASP A 68 1.67 17.86 24.73
C ASP A 68 1.35 19.32 25.15
N GLN A 69 0.74 19.53 26.33
CA GLN A 69 0.31 20.87 26.78
C GLN A 69 1.28 21.58 27.75
N CYS A 70 2.43 20.98 28.09
CA CYS A 70 3.39 21.55 29.06
C CYS A 70 4.77 21.92 28.46
N LEU A 71 4.90 22.01 27.13
CA LEU A 71 6.19 22.26 26.45
C LEU A 71 6.33 23.67 25.83
N SER A 72 5.50 24.63 26.23
CA SER A 72 5.67 26.03 25.82
C SER A 72 5.59 26.96 27.02
N GLU A 73 6.66 27.04 27.83
CA GLU A 73 7.18 28.30 28.37
C GLU A 73 8.42 28.10 29.27
N LYS A 74 9.47 28.85 28.90
CA LYS A 74 10.61 29.34 29.71
C LYS A 74 11.91 28.51 29.78
N ASN A 75 12.96 29.32 29.83
CA ASN A 75 14.36 29.09 29.49
C ASN A 75 15.21 29.15 30.78
N VAL A 76 16.34 28.43 30.74
CA VAL A 76 17.62 28.65 31.48
C VAL A 76 17.77 28.08 32.91
N GLU A 77 18.78 27.19 32.99
CA GLU A 77 19.71 26.85 34.08
C GLU A 77 19.40 25.77 35.15
N THR A 78 20.30 24.76 35.13
CA THR A 78 20.87 24.00 36.27
C THR A 78 20.27 22.63 36.62
N VAL A 79 21.04 21.60 36.22
CA VAL A 79 21.37 20.32 36.91
C VAL A 79 20.24 19.36 37.34
N ALA A 80 20.43 18.13 36.85
CA ALA A 80 20.01 16.82 37.36
C ALA A 80 18.64 16.27 36.96
N SER A 81 18.76 15.13 36.27
CA SER A 81 17.87 13.96 36.29
C SER A 81 16.43 14.18 35.87
N THR A 82 16.14 13.89 34.60
CA THR A 82 14.84 13.34 34.23
C THR A 82 14.99 12.37 33.06
N THR A 83 15.06 11.09 33.43
CA THR A 83 14.51 9.91 32.74
C THR A 83 14.30 10.03 31.22
N LEU A 84 15.34 9.62 30.49
CA LEU A 84 15.20 9.05 29.16
C LEU A 84 14.15 7.92 29.22
N LEU A 85 13.10 8.01 28.41
CA LEU A 85 12.37 6.84 27.95
C LEU A 85 13.38 6.01 27.15
N THR A 86 14.06 5.11 27.85
CA THR A 86 14.96 4.12 27.27
C THR A 86 14.13 3.29 26.32
N VAL A 87 14.21 3.60 25.02
CA VAL A 87 13.98 2.61 23.98
C VAL A 87 14.85 1.44 24.39
N VAL A 88 14.25 0.32 24.76
CA VAL A 88 14.97 -0.91 25.02
C VAL A 88 15.66 -1.27 23.71
N LEU A 89 16.91 -0.83 23.56
CA LEU A 89 17.87 -1.40 22.64
C LEU A 89 17.88 -2.87 22.99
N HIS A 90 17.25 -3.71 22.16
CA HIS A 90 17.35 -5.14 22.36
C HIS A 90 18.84 -5.46 22.24
N PRO A 91 19.55 -5.80 23.34
CA PRO A 91 21.02 -5.88 23.33
C PRO A 91 21.52 -7.00 22.42
N GLU A 92 20.58 -7.82 21.93
CA GLU A 92 20.80 -8.95 21.07
C GLU A 92 21.20 -8.60 19.63
N PHE A 93 20.75 -7.46 19.09
CA PHE A 93 20.92 -7.08 17.68
C PHE A 93 21.71 -5.78 17.51
N ALA A 94 23.03 -5.84 17.69
CA ALA A 94 23.92 -4.73 17.40
C ALA A 94 24.22 -4.64 15.88
N ILE A 95 23.33 -3.99 15.13
CA ILE A 95 23.32 -4.01 13.65
C ILE A 95 24.67 -3.62 13.03
N ARG A 96 25.30 -2.54 13.53
CA ARG A 96 26.62 -2.13 13.02
C ARG A 96 27.69 -3.19 13.23
N GLN A 97 27.69 -3.87 14.38
CA GLN A 97 28.65 -4.95 14.65
C GLN A 97 28.38 -6.16 13.77
N MET A 98 27.10 -6.53 13.58
CA MET A 98 26.69 -7.61 12.68
C MET A 98 27.18 -7.40 11.24
N LEU A 99 27.14 -6.16 10.75
CA LEU A 99 27.60 -5.81 9.41
C LEU A 99 29.12 -5.60 9.32
N GLY A 100 29.75 -5.07 10.38
CA GLY A 100 31.18 -4.74 10.41
C GLY A 100 32.14 -5.93 10.25
N GLY A 101 31.65 -7.15 10.49
CA GLY A 101 32.41 -8.39 10.33
C GLY A 101 32.77 -8.77 8.88
N SER A 102 32.21 -8.09 7.87
CA SER A 102 32.49 -8.38 6.45
C SER A 102 32.82 -7.11 5.67
N LEU A 103 33.64 -7.23 4.62
CA LEU A 103 33.92 -6.13 3.68
C LEU A 103 32.64 -5.63 3.01
N GLU A 104 31.78 -6.56 2.62
CA GLU A 104 30.47 -6.29 2.04
C GLU A 104 29.56 -5.50 2.99
N GLY A 105 29.50 -5.88 4.27
CA GLY A 105 28.72 -5.17 5.28
C GLY A 105 29.28 -3.79 5.60
N ARG A 106 30.61 -3.63 5.67
CA ARG A 106 31.24 -2.30 5.81
C ARG A 106 30.92 -1.35 4.66
N SER A 107 30.86 -1.87 3.43
CA SER A 107 30.45 -1.09 2.26
C SER A 107 29.00 -0.61 2.37
N ILE A 108 28.10 -1.45 2.89
CA ILE A 108 26.70 -1.05 3.14
C ILE A 108 26.62 0.00 4.23
N LEU A 109 27.40 -0.14 5.32
CA LEU A 109 27.44 0.84 6.40
C LEU A 109 27.85 2.23 5.90
N SER A 110 28.94 2.35 5.14
CA SER A 110 29.35 3.62 4.53
C SER A 110 28.25 4.19 3.62
N THR A 111 27.59 3.35 2.82
CA THR A 111 26.48 3.80 1.96
C THR A 111 25.29 4.33 2.76
N LEU A 112 24.91 3.65 3.85
CA LEU A 112 23.83 4.07 4.73
C LEU A 112 24.16 5.37 5.47
N ASP A 113 25.40 5.50 5.94
CA ASP A 113 25.87 6.69 6.67
C ASP A 113 25.94 7.91 5.75
N GLU A 114 26.51 7.76 4.56
CA GLU A 114 26.76 8.87 3.62
C GLU A 114 25.52 9.25 2.79
N LYS A 115 24.81 8.25 2.24
CA LYS A 115 23.74 8.50 1.26
C LYS A 115 22.35 8.39 1.85
N GLN A 116 22.22 7.90 3.09
CA GLN A 116 20.93 7.71 3.78
C GLN A 116 19.90 6.96 2.91
N SER A 117 20.35 6.05 2.04
CA SER A 117 19.52 5.31 1.09
C SER A 117 20.36 4.22 0.41
N ILE A 118 19.76 3.06 0.15
CA ILE A 118 20.44 1.90 -0.47
C ILE A 118 19.71 1.40 -1.72
N THR A 119 20.46 0.79 -2.62
CA THR A 119 19.98 0.13 -3.84
C THR A 119 19.32 -1.23 -3.54
N SER A 120 18.60 -1.78 -4.51
CA SER A 120 18.05 -3.14 -4.49
C SER A 120 19.13 -4.20 -4.29
N LYS A 121 20.35 -3.98 -4.83
CA LYS A 121 21.49 -4.89 -4.69
C LYS A 121 22.03 -4.87 -3.26
N GLU A 122 22.26 -3.68 -2.72
CA GLU A 122 22.71 -3.47 -1.33
C GLU A 122 21.67 -3.98 -0.33
N ARG A 123 20.38 -3.73 -0.55
CA ARG A 123 19.29 -4.27 0.27
C ARG A 123 19.31 -5.80 0.30
N LYS A 124 19.45 -6.47 -0.85
CA LYS A 124 19.52 -7.95 -0.91
C LYS A 124 20.72 -8.48 -0.13
N LEU A 125 21.86 -7.77 -0.20
CA LEU A 125 23.07 -8.11 0.53
C LEU A 125 22.90 -7.88 2.04
N LEU A 126 22.34 -6.73 2.46
CA LEU A 126 21.99 -6.41 3.84
C LEU A 126 21.10 -7.51 4.45
N VAL A 127 19.99 -7.83 3.78
CA VAL A 127 19.06 -8.89 4.21
C VAL A 127 19.76 -10.25 4.30
N ARG A 128 20.68 -10.55 3.37
CA ARG A 128 21.47 -11.79 3.42
C ARG A 128 22.33 -11.83 4.69
N LEU A 129 23.02 -10.75 5.03
CA LEU A 129 23.89 -10.68 6.21
C LEU A 129 23.08 -10.78 7.51
N LEU A 130 22.01 -9.99 7.63
CA LEU A 130 21.14 -10.00 8.81
C LEU A 130 20.49 -11.38 9.04
N VAL A 131 19.96 -12.00 7.97
CA VAL A 131 19.34 -13.33 8.10
C VAL A 131 20.36 -14.42 8.40
N SER A 132 21.61 -14.31 7.90
CA SER A 132 22.66 -15.28 8.24
C SER A 132 22.95 -15.25 9.75
N HIS A 133 23.14 -14.05 10.31
CA HIS A 133 23.33 -13.91 11.76
C HIS A 133 22.11 -14.37 12.58
N LEU A 134 20.90 -14.06 12.10
CA LEU A 134 19.67 -14.50 12.75
C LEU A 134 19.58 -16.03 12.79
N ILE A 135 19.96 -16.73 11.71
CA ILE A 135 19.97 -18.19 11.63
C ILE A 135 21.06 -18.79 12.51
N GLU A 136 22.27 -18.19 12.53
CA GLU A 136 23.37 -18.63 13.39
C GLU A 136 22.97 -18.64 14.87
N LYS A 137 22.15 -17.67 15.29
CA LYS A 137 21.78 -17.49 16.70
C LYS A 137 20.47 -18.18 17.11
N HIS A 138 19.46 -18.19 16.25
CA HIS A 138 18.11 -18.71 16.57
C HIS A 138 17.67 -19.89 15.70
N GLY A 139 18.55 -20.39 14.83
CA GLY A 139 18.22 -21.43 13.86
C GLY A 139 17.33 -20.94 12.71
N GLU A 140 16.87 -21.87 11.88
CA GLU A 140 16.16 -21.56 10.63
C GLU A 140 14.70 -21.10 10.79
N MET A 141 14.15 -21.25 12.00
CA MET A 141 12.76 -20.94 12.35
C MET A 141 12.69 -19.96 13.51
N PRO A 142 13.28 -18.74 13.37
CA PRO A 142 13.25 -17.75 14.43
C PRO A 142 11.80 -17.34 14.75
N PRO A 143 11.46 -17.15 16.04
CA PRO A 143 10.14 -16.67 16.47
C PRO A 143 9.75 -15.33 15.82
N SER A 144 8.45 -15.03 15.82
CA SER A 144 7.95 -13.77 15.25
C SER A 144 8.56 -12.56 15.98
N ASP A 145 8.63 -12.60 17.31
CA ASP A 145 9.10 -11.48 18.13
C ASP A 145 10.59 -11.19 17.89
N THR A 146 11.40 -12.23 17.72
CA THR A 146 12.82 -12.10 17.35
C THR A 146 12.98 -11.40 15.98
N LYS A 147 12.14 -11.73 15.00
CA LYS A 147 12.16 -11.07 13.68
C LYS A 147 11.68 -9.62 13.76
N ILE A 148 10.69 -9.32 14.61
CA ILE A 148 10.26 -7.95 14.91
C ILE A 148 11.41 -7.17 15.54
N ALA A 149 12.05 -7.72 16.57
CA ALA A 149 13.16 -7.09 17.27
C ALA A 149 14.33 -6.77 16.32
N LEU A 150 14.70 -7.70 15.44
CA LEU A 150 15.73 -7.45 14.42
C LEU A 150 15.32 -6.33 13.45
N ALA A 151 14.07 -6.34 12.97
CA ALA A 151 13.57 -5.32 12.06
C ALA A 151 13.53 -3.93 12.74
N MET A 152 13.11 -3.86 14.00
CA MET A 152 13.11 -2.63 14.80
C MET A 152 14.53 -2.13 15.06
N ALA A 153 15.46 -3.01 15.44
CA ALA A 153 16.86 -2.64 15.64
C ALA A 153 17.48 -2.07 14.36
N LEU A 154 17.16 -2.64 13.20
CA LEU A 154 17.59 -2.11 11.90
C LEU A 154 17.08 -0.69 11.65
N ILE A 155 15.80 -0.43 11.91
CA ILE A 155 15.21 0.91 11.74
C ILE A 155 15.75 1.91 12.76
N TYR A 156 15.97 1.46 13.99
CA TYR A 156 16.54 2.31 15.04
C TYR A 156 17.97 2.77 14.66
N GLU A 157 18.79 1.84 14.16
CA GLU A 157 20.15 2.14 13.73
C GLU A 157 20.19 3.00 12.45
N PHE A 158 19.26 2.73 11.51
CA PHE A 158 19.17 3.44 10.24
C PHE A 158 17.75 3.95 10.00
N PRO A 159 17.40 5.13 10.56
CA PRO A 159 16.06 5.72 10.40
C PRO A 159 15.67 5.98 8.94
N CYS A 160 16.64 6.13 8.04
CA CYS A 160 16.40 6.30 6.60
C CYS A 160 15.84 5.03 5.90
N LEU A 161 15.76 3.90 6.60
CA LEU A 161 15.13 2.66 6.12
C LEU A 161 13.69 2.51 6.62
N LYS A 162 13.20 3.50 7.38
CA LYS A 162 11.88 3.52 7.99
C LYS A 162 10.79 3.69 6.92
N ASP A 163 9.72 2.92 7.08
CA ASP A 163 8.47 3.11 6.35
C ASP A 163 7.55 4.02 7.17
N ASP A 164 6.96 5.05 6.57
CA ASP A 164 6.05 5.97 7.26
C ASP A 164 4.63 5.41 7.42
N THR A 165 4.35 4.22 6.87
CA THR A 165 3.02 3.59 6.93
C THR A 165 2.96 2.36 7.85
N GLY A 166 1.90 2.28 8.66
CA GLY A 166 1.63 1.13 9.53
C GLY A 166 2.72 0.88 10.58
N SER A 167 3.33 -0.31 10.56
CA SER A 167 4.53 -0.59 11.37
C SER A 167 5.74 0.03 10.67
N SER A 168 6.50 0.87 11.37
CA SER A 168 7.69 1.57 10.85
C SER A 168 8.76 0.69 10.18
N TYR A 169 8.72 -0.61 10.46
CA TYR A 169 9.63 -1.64 9.96
C TYR A 169 8.96 -2.60 8.94
N GLY A 170 7.77 -2.28 8.44
CA GLY A 170 6.90 -3.21 7.69
C GLY A 170 7.48 -3.74 6.37
N ALA A 171 8.36 -2.98 5.71
CA ALA A 171 9.11 -3.45 4.54
C ALA A 171 10.05 -4.63 4.88
N TRP A 172 10.56 -4.67 6.10
CA TRP A 172 11.57 -5.64 6.56
C TRP A 172 10.92 -6.89 7.14
N TYR A 173 9.89 -6.71 7.96
CA TYR A 173 9.09 -7.80 8.50
C TYR A 173 7.67 -7.33 8.85
N THR A 174 6.66 -8.05 8.36
CA THR A 174 5.27 -7.91 8.82
C THR A 174 4.81 -9.26 9.35
N PRO A 175 4.41 -9.36 10.64
CA PRO A 175 3.90 -10.59 11.23
C PRO A 175 2.70 -11.14 10.47
N GLY A 176 2.59 -12.47 10.40
CA GLY A 176 1.42 -13.12 9.85
C GLY A 176 0.20 -12.88 10.74
N ARG A 177 -0.98 -12.74 10.12
CA ARG A 177 -2.27 -12.69 10.82
C ARG A 177 -3.15 -13.86 10.36
N LYS A 178 -4.31 -14.03 10.99
CA LYS A 178 -5.29 -15.04 10.55
C LYS A 178 -5.57 -14.84 9.06
N HIS A 179 -5.33 -15.88 8.24
CA HIS A 179 -5.45 -15.89 6.78
C HIS A 179 -4.47 -15.01 5.97
N ARG A 180 -3.41 -14.45 6.59
CA ARG A 180 -2.35 -13.74 5.85
C ARG A 180 -0.96 -14.21 6.30
N PRO A 181 -0.12 -14.72 5.39
CA PRO A 181 1.23 -15.15 5.75
C PRO A 181 2.09 -13.95 6.16
N ALA A 182 3.11 -14.19 6.98
CA ALA A 182 4.12 -13.18 7.26
C ALA A 182 4.82 -12.74 5.96
N THR A 183 5.16 -11.45 5.87
CA THR A 183 5.80 -10.83 4.71
C THR A 183 6.98 -9.96 5.14
N GLY A 184 7.63 -9.27 4.19
CA GLY A 184 8.84 -8.50 4.42
C GLY A 184 10.11 -9.21 3.93
N PHE A 185 11.17 -8.45 3.70
CA PHE A 185 12.40 -8.98 3.11
C PHE A 185 13.07 -10.06 3.97
N LEU A 186 13.04 -9.91 5.30
CA LEU A 186 13.62 -10.89 6.22
C LEU A 186 12.87 -12.23 6.13
N GLU A 187 11.54 -12.19 6.16
CA GLU A 187 10.70 -13.39 6.08
C GLU A 187 10.82 -14.09 4.72
N GLU A 188 10.83 -13.33 3.62
CA GLU A 188 10.98 -13.88 2.27
C GLU A 188 12.34 -14.55 2.10
N ARG A 189 13.42 -13.96 2.65
CA ARG A 189 14.74 -14.60 2.64
C ARG A 189 14.75 -15.89 3.46
N LEU A 190 14.22 -15.88 4.69
CA LEU A 190 14.08 -17.08 5.52
C LEU A 190 13.28 -18.16 4.82
N ARG A 191 12.18 -17.79 4.13
CA ARG A 191 11.35 -18.74 3.36
C ARG A 191 12.14 -19.38 2.23
N ASN A 192 12.96 -18.60 1.54
CA ASN A 192 13.81 -19.10 0.47
C ASN A 192 14.93 -20.03 0.98
N VAL A 193 15.54 -19.74 2.13
CA VAL A 193 16.51 -20.64 2.78
C VAL A 193 15.84 -21.98 3.12
N ARG A 194 14.72 -21.92 3.83
CA ARG A 194 13.91 -23.08 4.23
C ARG A 194 13.45 -23.94 3.04
N LYS A 195 13.15 -23.30 1.90
CA LYS A 195 12.74 -23.99 0.67
C LYS A 195 13.90 -24.71 -0.02
N ARG A 196 15.11 -24.14 -0.01
CA ARG A 196 16.30 -24.77 -0.60
C ARG A 196 16.71 -26.03 0.17
N MET A 197 16.53 -26.03 1.49
CA MET A 197 16.81 -27.19 2.33
C MET A 197 15.74 -28.29 2.19
N ARG A 198 14.49 -27.91 1.86
CA ARG A 198 13.34 -28.82 1.73
C ARG A 198 13.08 -29.30 0.30
N SER A 199 14.10 -29.63 -0.48
CA SER A 199 13.87 -30.26 -1.79
C SER A 199 13.37 -31.71 -1.65
N LEU A 200 12.17 -31.90 -1.11
CA LEU A 200 11.21 -32.99 -1.31
C LEU A 200 9.89 -32.52 -0.63
N ILE A 201 8.78 -32.59 -1.38
CA ILE A 201 7.36 -32.34 -1.02
C ILE A 201 6.77 -30.94 -1.43
N ARG A 202 5.81 -31.00 -2.37
CA ARG A 202 4.83 -29.96 -2.78
C ARG A 202 3.43 -30.37 -2.24
N PRO A 203 2.38 -29.52 -2.30
CA PRO A 203 2.30 -28.05 -2.34
C PRO A 203 1.39 -27.47 -1.24
N ARG A 204 1.46 -26.15 -0.98
CA ARG A 204 0.55 -25.43 -0.05
C ARG A 204 -0.52 -24.61 -0.78
N GLN A 205 -1.66 -24.53 -0.11
CA GLN A 205 -3.02 -24.14 -0.50
C GLN A 205 -3.18 -22.75 -1.15
N GLN A 206 -4.30 -22.61 -1.86
CA GLN A 206 -4.82 -21.37 -2.45
C GLN A 206 -5.25 -20.38 -1.35
N GLU A 207 -5.08 -19.09 -1.64
CA GLU A 207 -5.73 -18.01 -0.90
C GLU A 207 -6.65 -17.24 -1.86
N PRO A 208 -7.87 -16.89 -1.42
CA PRO A 208 -8.66 -15.82 -2.01
C PRO A 208 -7.97 -14.47 -1.76
N GLN A 209 -7.95 -13.62 -2.77
CA GLN A 209 -7.45 -12.25 -2.70
C GLN A 209 -8.60 -11.38 -2.14
N GLU A 210 -8.38 -10.62 -1.07
CA GLU A 210 -9.40 -9.72 -0.52
C GLU A 210 -9.51 -8.43 -1.33
N ASP A 211 -10.75 -8.08 -1.66
CA ASP A 211 -11.14 -6.92 -2.46
C ASP A 211 -10.93 -5.59 -1.74
N HIS A 212 -10.74 -4.54 -2.55
CA HIS A 212 -10.66 -3.15 -2.13
C HIS A 212 -12.03 -2.66 -1.60
N ALA A 213 -12.25 -2.78 -0.29
CA ALA A 213 -13.42 -2.18 0.35
C ALA A 213 -13.24 -0.64 0.44
N VAL A 214 -13.77 0.09 -0.54
CA VAL A 214 -13.92 1.55 -0.48
C VAL A 214 -15.20 1.87 0.29
N LEU A 215 -15.11 2.73 1.30
CA LEU A 215 -16.26 3.26 2.03
C LEU A 215 -17.07 4.17 1.10
N THR A 216 -18.28 3.75 0.70
CA THR A 216 -19.13 4.55 -0.18
C THR A 216 -19.94 5.59 0.61
N PRO A 217 -20.00 6.85 0.16
CA PRO A 217 -20.95 7.85 0.67
C PRO A 217 -22.42 7.46 0.43
N ASP A 218 -23.33 8.06 1.21
CA ASP A 218 -24.77 7.94 1.01
C ASP A 218 -25.27 8.84 -0.13
N SER A 219 -26.22 8.32 -0.92
CA SER A 219 -26.81 9.02 -2.07
C SER A 219 -27.87 10.01 -1.58
N LEU A 220 -27.82 11.25 -2.06
CA LEU A 220 -28.77 12.32 -1.69
C LEU A 220 -30.10 12.27 -2.48
N SER A 221 -30.14 11.57 -3.62
CA SER A 221 -31.33 11.49 -4.49
C SER A 221 -32.20 10.27 -4.22
N SER A 222 -33.51 10.38 -4.51
CA SER A 222 -34.46 9.29 -4.31
C SER A 222 -34.17 8.09 -5.23
N PRO A 223 -34.42 6.83 -4.81
CA PRO A 223 -34.13 5.65 -5.62
C PRO A 223 -34.88 5.59 -6.96
N GLN A 224 -36.07 6.19 -7.03
CA GLN A 224 -36.89 6.21 -8.24
C GLN A 224 -36.31 7.14 -9.31
N ASN A 225 -35.91 8.36 -8.93
CA ASN A 225 -35.30 9.33 -9.84
C ASN A 225 -33.98 8.79 -10.42
N ILE A 226 -33.19 8.09 -9.61
CA ILE A 226 -31.94 7.44 -10.04
C ILE A 226 -32.18 6.42 -11.15
N ARG A 227 -33.22 5.58 -11.03
CA ARG A 227 -33.55 4.58 -12.07
C ARG A 227 -33.93 5.23 -13.38
N GLU A 228 -34.70 6.31 -13.34
CA GLU A 228 -35.11 7.07 -14.52
C GLU A 228 -33.91 7.72 -15.22
N MET A 229 -32.99 8.31 -14.45
CA MET A 229 -31.74 8.84 -14.99
C MET A 229 -30.86 7.75 -15.62
N VAL A 230 -30.72 6.58 -14.99
CA VAL A 230 -29.96 5.46 -15.55
C VAL A 230 -30.59 4.97 -16.86
N ALA A 231 -31.92 4.79 -16.90
CA ALA A 231 -32.63 4.40 -18.11
C ALA A 231 -32.44 5.43 -19.24
N TRP A 232 -32.48 6.72 -18.90
CA TRP A 232 -32.23 7.80 -19.85
C TRP A 232 -30.80 7.76 -20.40
N LEU A 233 -29.79 7.56 -19.53
CA LEU A 233 -28.37 7.50 -19.91
C LEU A 233 -28.04 6.31 -20.82
N LYS A 234 -28.81 5.22 -20.76
CA LYS A 234 -28.67 4.10 -21.71
C LYS A 234 -29.09 4.48 -23.13
N ALA A 235 -30.15 5.27 -23.26
CA ALA A 235 -30.73 5.62 -24.56
C ALA A 235 -30.13 6.89 -25.18
N ASN A 236 -29.55 7.79 -24.38
CA ASN A 236 -29.17 9.12 -24.83
C ASN A 236 -27.66 9.37 -24.67
N LYS A 237 -27.05 10.00 -25.67
CA LYS A 237 -25.65 10.45 -25.66
C LYS A 237 -25.51 11.98 -25.65
N TYR A 238 -26.63 12.68 -25.87
CA TYR A 238 -26.71 14.13 -26.01
C TYR A 238 -28.00 14.66 -25.37
N PRO A 239 -28.03 15.94 -24.96
CA PRO A 239 -26.90 16.90 -24.95
C PRO A 239 -25.83 16.54 -23.92
N VAL A 240 -24.56 16.87 -24.20
CA VAL A 240 -23.41 16.48 -23.35
C VAL A 240 -23.56 16.98 -21.92
N SER A 241 -24.01 18.22 -21.73
CA SER A 241 -24.23 18.81 -20.41
C SER A 241 -25.26 18.04 -19.56
N GLU A 242 -26.28 17.47 -20.19
CA GLU A 242 -27.30 16.67 -19.49
C GLU A 242 -26.77 15.28 -19.15
N VAL A 243 -25.98 14.69 -20.05
CA VAL A 243 -25.27 13.44 -19.77
C VAL A 243 -24.32 13.62 -18.58
N GLU A 244 -23.50 14.67 -18.58
CA GLU A 244 -22.56 14.99 -17.49
C GLU A 244 -23.29 15.12 -16.14
N ALA A 245 -24.36 15.94 -16.11
CA ALA A 245 -25.15 16.15 -14.90
C ALA A 245 -25.76 14.85 -14.36
N LYS A 246 -26.42 14.06 -15.23
CA LYS A 246 -27.03 12.77 -14.83
C LYS A 246 -25.97 11.72 -14.48
N MET A 247 -24.83 11.69 -15.17
CA MET A 247 -23.73 10.81 -14.83
C MET A 247 -23.19 11.13 -13.44
N LYS A 248 -23.02 12.41 -13.11
CA LYS A 248 -22.57 12.86 -11.80
C LYS A 248 -23.54 12.43 -10.71
N GLU A 249 -24.84 12.66 -10.91
CA GLU A 249 -25.89 12.32 -9.94
C GLU A 249 -26.02 10.80 -9.73
N THR A 250 -25.76 9.99 -10.76
CA THR A 250 -25.85 8.52 -10.71
C THR A 250 -24.55 7.80 -10.33
N SER A 251 -23.45 8.53 -10.12
CA SER A 251 -22.11 7.97 -9.83
C SER A 251 -22.08 7.00 -8.64
N ILE A 252 -22.65 7.40 -7.49
CA ILE A 252 -22.71 6.56 -6.28
C ILE A 252 -23.55 5.30 -6.53
N HIS A 253 -24.67 5.44 -7.23
CA HIS A 253 -25.53 4.30 -7.59
C HIS A 253 -24.78 3.30 -8.46
N ARG A 254 -24.08 3.79 -9.49
CA ARG A 254 -23.28 2.99 -10.42
C ARG A 254 -22.16 2.24 -9.69
N SER A 255 -21.40 2.91 -8.82
CA SER A 255 -20.37 2.26 -8.00
C SER A 255 -20.95 1.17 -7.09
N LYS A 256 -22.07 1.44 -6.40
CA LYS A 256 -22.78 0.43 -5.58
C LYS A 256 -23.24 -0.75 -6.42
N TRP A 257 -23.81 -0.51 -7.60
CA TRP A 257 -24.26 -1.57 -8.50
C TRP A 257 -23.09 -2.45 -8.96
N ILE A 258 -21.96 -1.86 -9.36
CA ILE A 258 -20.79 -2.60 -9.82
C ILE A 258 -20.26 -3.50 -8.69
N ARG A 259 -20.05 -2.94 -7.50
CA ARG A 259 -19.53 -3.67 -6.32
C ARG A 259 -20.47 -4.78 -5.85
N CYS A 260 -21.78 -4.53 -5.82
CA CYS A 260 -22.78 -5.55 -5.50
C CYS A 260 -22.88 -6.66 -6.55
N ASN A 261 -22.33 -6.44 -7.75
CA ASN A 261 -22.32 -7.39 -8.86
C ASN A 261 -20.89 -7.74 -9.30
N GLY A 262 -19.93 -7.90 -8.37
CA GLY A 262 -18.50 -8.12 -8.67
C GLY A 262 -18.13 -9.35 -9.53
N SER A 263 -19.10 -10.18 -9.93
CA SER A 263 -18.90 -11.22 -10.95
C SER A 263 -19.05 -10.71 -12.39
N LYS A 264 -19.55 -9.49 -12.57
CA LYS A 264 -19.79 -8.87 -13.88
C LYS A 264 -18.49 -8.47 -14.54
N THR A 265 -18.40 -8.76 -15.83
CA THR A 265 -17.31 -8.30 -16.69
C THR A 265 -17.45 -6.82 -17.02
N ILE A 266 -16.36 -6.16 -17.42
CA ILE A 266 -16.39 -4.77 -17.90
C ILE A 266 -17.40 -4.62 -19.05
N SER A 267 -17.47 -5.60 -19.96
CA SER A 267 -18.44 -5.65 -21.05
C SER A 267 -19.90 -5.54 -20.56
N GLU A 268 -20.23 -6.26 -19.49
CA GLU A 268 -21.57 -6.21 -18.89
C GLU A 268 -21.81 -4.90 -18.13
N ILE A 269 -20.79 -4.33 -17.49
CA ILE A 269 -20.86 -3.01 -16.85
C ILE A 269 -21.13 -1.94 -17.91
N LEU A 270 -20.42 -1.96 -19.04
CA LEU A 270 -20.61 -1.00 -20.13
C LEU A 270 -21.95 -1.18 -20.84
N ARG A 271 -22.54 -2.38 -20.86
CA ARG A 271 -23.92 -2.54 -21.32
C ARG A 271 -24.93 -1.83 -20.41
N GLU A 272 -24.66 -1.80 -19.11
CA GLU A 272 -25.51 -1.11 -18.13
C GLU A 272 -25.24 0.40 -18.09
N PHE A 273 -23.97 0.80 -18.21
CA PHE A 273 -23.49 2.18 -18.08
C PHE A 273 -22.59 2.57 -19.26
N PRO A 274 -23.12 2.62 -20.49
CA PRO A 274 -22.32 2.80 -21.71
C PRO A 274 -21.61 4.16 -21.78
N ARG A 275 -22.12 5.15 -21.05
CA ARG A 275 -21.56 6.51 -21.04
C ARG A 275 -20.20 6.63 -20.36
N LEU A 276 -19.77 5.61 -19.61
CA LEU A 276 -18.42 5.59 -19.02
C LEU A 276 -17.31 5.69 -20.06
N THR A 277 -17.49 5.07 -21.24
CA THR A 277 -16.49 5.07 -22.32
C THR A 277 -16.93 5.91 -23.53
N ASP A 278 -18.23 6.02 -23.79
CA ASP A 278 -18.73 6.74 -24.96
C ASP A 278 -18.71 8.27 -24.82
N ASN A 279 -18.68 8.78 -23.60
CA ASN A 279 -18.60 10.22 -23.30
C ASN A 279 -17.26 10.51 -22.60
N PRO A 280 -16.42 11.39 -23.16
CA PRO A 280 -15.15 11.77 -22.54
C PRO A 280 -15.32 12.28 -21.11
N GLY A 281 -14.34 12.00 -20.25
CA GLY A 281 -14.29 12.51 -18.88
C GLY A 281 -15.15 11.78 -17.85
N MET A 282 -16.00 10.84 -18.24
CA MET A 282 -16.94 10.19 -17.31
C MET A 282 -16.27 9.29 -16.27
N ILE A 283 -15.18 8.60 -16.63
CA ILE A 283 -14.36 7.83 -15.67
C ILE A 283 -13.74 8.77 -14.62
N SER A 284 -13.16 9.89 -15.06
CA SER A 284 -12.57 10.89 -14.16
C SER A 284 -13.60 11.49 -13.22
N GLN A 285 -14.80 11.80 -13.73
CA GLN A 285 -15.90 12.31 -12.93
C GLN A 285 -16.34 11.31 -11.86
N ASP A 286 -16.58 10.05 -12.22
CA ASP A 286 -17.00 9.02 -11.27
C ASP A 286 -15.92 8.76 -10.22
N PHE A 287 -14.65 8.71 -10.63
CA PHE A 287 -13.54 8.61 -9.68
C PHE A 287 -13.52 9.79 -8.71
N GLN A 288 -13.73 11.03 -9.19
CA GLN A 288 -13.78 12.21 -8.34
C GLN A 288 -14.93 12.15 -7.32
N GLN A 289 -16.07 11.55 -7.66
CA GLN A 289 -17.16 11.33 -6.70
C GLN A 289 -16.80 10.28 -5.63
N LEU A 290 -15.97 9.30 -5.97
CA LEU A 290 -15.52 8.25 -5.03
C LEU A 290 -14.33 8.69 -4.16
N HIS A 291 -13.41 9.46 -4.73
CA HIS A 291 -12.14 9.85 -4.13
C HIS A 291 -11.84 11.33 -4.41
N PRO A 292 -12.62 12.26 -3.83
CA PRO A 292 -12.52 13.69 -4.15
C PRO A 292 -11.13 14.27 -3.85
N GLU A 293 -10.50 13.83 -2.75
CA GLU A 293 -9.17 14.29 -2.34
C GLU A 293 -8.05 13.72 -3.21
N ALA A 294 -8.27 12.59 -3.90
CA ALA A 294 -7.27 11.90 -4.69
C ALA A 294 -7.31 12.29 -6.18
N ALA A 295 -8.42 12.84 -6.67
CA ALA A 295 -8.70 13.00 -8.10
C ALA A 295 -7.68 13.83 -8.89
N GLY A 296 -7.06 14.85 -8.25
CA GLY A 296 -6.04 15.71 -8.85
C GLY A 296 -4.59 15.31 -8.56
N GLN A 297 -4.37 14.34 -7.66
CA GLN A 297 -3.06 14.13 -7.05
C GLN A 297 -1.97 13.67 -8.04
N MET A 298 -2.34 13.00 -9.15
CA MET A 298 -1.38 12.64 -10.18
C MET A 298 -0.67 13.85 -10.76
N PHE A 299 -1.41 14.89 -11.14
CA PHE A 299 -0.81 16.09 -11.75
C PHE A 299 -0.08 16.97 -10.73
N GLU A 300 -0.55 16.98 -9.49
CA GLU A 300 0.04 17.76 -8.40
C GLU A 300 1.36 17.17 -7.89
N LYS A 301 1.41 15.84 -7.66
CA LYS A 301 2.54 15.19 -6.99
C LYS A 301 3.55 14.57 -7.96
N TRP A 302 3.14 14.18 -9.17
CA TRP A 302 4.00 13.46 -10.10
C TRP A 302 5.30 14.20 -10.46
N PRO A 303 5.32 15.52 -10.74
CA PRO A 303 6.56 16.20 -11.13
C PRO A 303 7.69 16.05 -10.10
N ALA A 304 7.37 16.18 -8.80
CA ALA A 304 8.34 16.03 -7.72
C ALA A 304 8.78 14.57 -7.54
N ILE A 305 7.85 13.62 -7.65
CA ILE A 305 8.13 12.19 -7.48
C ILE A 305 8.92 11.63 -8.68
N ALA A 306 8.66 12.12 -9.89
CA ALA A 306 9.35 11.73 -11.11
C ALA A 306 10.86 12.01 -11.04
N ASP A 307 11.25 13.19 -10.56
CA ASP A 307 12.67 13.54 -10.37
C ASP A 307 13.38 12.56 -9.42
N LYS A 308 12.74 12.25 -8.29
CA LYS A 308 13.27 11.30 -7.30
C LYS A 308 13.38 9.87 -7.86
N ILE A 309 12.37 9.43 -8.60
CA ILE A 309 12.38 8.13 -9.31
C ILE A 309 13.57 8.07 -10.27
N LEU A 310 13.81 9.12 -11.06
CA LEU A 310 14.92 9.16 -12.01
C LEU A 310 16.27 9.10 -11.30
N LYS A 311 16.51 9.96 -10.30
CA LYS A 311 17.76 9.91 -9.54
C LYS A 311 18.03 8.53 -8.93
N TYR A 312 17.00 7.89 -8.38
CA TYR A 312 17.12 6.53 -7.84
C TYR A 312 17.35 5.48 -8.94
N ALA A 313 16.65 5.57 -10.07
CA ALA A 313 16.85 4.67 -11.20
C ALA A 313 18.26 4.75 -11.79
N GLN A 314 18.86 5.95 -11.78
CA GLN A 314 20.24 6.15 -12.20
C GLN A 314 21.21 5.37 -11.30
N ARG A 315 21.01 5.45 -9.97
CA ARG A 315 21.79 4.68 -8.99
C ARG A 315 21.62 3.17 -9.14
N GLU A 316 20.42 2.71 -9.51
CA GLU A 316 20.14 1.31 -9.80
C GLU A 316 20.77 0.82 -11.12
N GLY A 317 21.27 1.72 -11.98
CA GLY A 317 21.70 1.40 -13.33
C GLY A 317 20.54 0.96 -14.24
N LYS A 318 19.32 1.44 -13.96
CA LYS A 318 18.07 1.04 -14.63
C LYS A 318 17.46 2.15 -15.49
N ILE A 319 18.24 3.18 -15.80
CA ILE A 319 17.90 4.16 -16.83
C ILE A 319 18.51 3.69 -18.14
N ASN A 320 17.68 3.46 -19.15
CA ASN A 320 18.17 3.46 -20.53
C ASN A 320 18.48 4.90 -20.90
N VAL A 321 19.54 5.15 -21.67
CA VAL A 321 19.82 6.47 -22.25
C VAL A 321 18.56 6.89 -23.02
N VAL A 322 17.83 7.87 -22.50
CA VAL A 322 16.65 8.42 -23.17
C VAL A 322 17.07 9.72 -23.82
N PRO A 323 16.64 10.00 -25.06
CA PRO A 323 16.83 11.30 -25.71
C PRO A 323 16.45 12.48 -24.79
N ASP A 324 17.22 13.57 -24.89
CA ASP A 324 17.07 14.77 -24.04
C ASP A 324 15.71 15.48 -24.23
N ASP A 325 14.97 15.19 -25.30
CA ASP A 325 13.68 15.80 -25.65
C ASP A 325 12.47 15.13 -24.96
N VAL A 326 12.66 14.02 -24.23
CA VAL A 326 11.59 13.36 -23.47
C VAL A 326 11.45 13.95 -22.07
N THR A 327 10.23 14.34 -21.69
CA THR A 327 9.98 14.96 -20.38
C THR A 327 10.43 14.03 -19.23
N PRO A 328 10.99 14.57 -18.13
CA PRO A 328 11.36 13.76 -16.96
C PRO A 328 10.19 12.92 -16.43
N GLY A 329 8.96 13.45 -16.49
CA GLY A 329 7.74 12.75 -16.08
C GLY A 329 7.49 11.46 -16.88
N GLU A 330 7.61 11.51 -18.20
CA GLU A 330 7.46 10.33 -19.06
C GLU A 330 8.58 9.32 -18.86
N ARG A 331 9.82 9.78 -18.69
CA ARG A 331 10.97 8.91 -18.40
C ARG A 331 10.77 8.16 -17.10
N ALA A 332 10.27 8.83 -16.06
CA ALA A 332 9.96 8.20 -14.78
C ALA A 332 8.87 7.13 -14.92
N LEU A 333 7.80 7.39 -15.69
CA LEU A 333 6.73 6.40 -15.96
C LEU A 333 7.29 5.15 -16.64
N LYS A 334 8.12 5.32 -17.67
CA LYS A 334 8.76 4.20 -18.40
C LYS A 334 9.77 3.42 -17.54
N ALA A 335 10.42 4.09 -16.57
CA ALA A 335 11.40 3.47 -15.67
C ALA A 335 10.76 2.71 -14.50
N LEU A 336 9.56 3.11 -14.05
CA LEU A 336 8.95 2.61 -12.83
C LEU A 336 8.77 1.07 -12.78
N PRO A 337 8.33 0.37 -13.85
CA PRO A 337 8.27 -1.10 -13.87
C PRO A 337 9.63 -1.80 -13.70
N ASN A 338 10.74 -1.14 -14.04
CA ASN A 338 12.09 -1.69 -13.83
C ASN A 338 12.53 -1.62 -12.36
N LEU A 339 12.01 -0.64 -11.62
CA LEU A 339 12.27 -0.46 -10.19
C LEU A 339 11.41 -1.39 -9.34
N LEU A 340 10.23 -1.75 -9.83
CA LEU A 340 9.23 -2.55 -9.15
C LEU A 340 8.99 -3.87 -9.88
N PRO A 341 9.90 -4.86 -9.74
CA PRO A 341 9.81 -6.11 -10.47
C PRO A 341 8.51 -6.87 -10.12
N PRO A 342 7.92 -7.58 -11.10
CA PRO A 342 6.67 -8.29 -10.93
C PRO A 342 6.76 -9.38 -9.86
N SER A 343 5.69 -9.51 -9.09
CA SER A 343 5.53 -10.60 -8.12
C SER A 343 5.19 -11.91 -8.82
N LEU A 344 5.68 -13.03 -8.27
CA LEU A 344 5.26 -14.35 -8.74
C LEU A 344 3.79 -14.56 -8.43
N PHE A 345 3.01 -15.00 -9.41
CA PHE A 345 1.60 -15.33 -9.21
C PHE A 345 1.24 -16.68 -9.81
N LYS A 346 0.06 -17.20 -9.44
CA LYS A 346 -0.48 -18.44 -10.01
C LYS A 346 -1.56 -18.11 -11.04
N ARG A 347 -1.52 -18.79 -12.20
CA ARG A 347 -2.57 -18.78 -13.22
C ARG A 347 -2.82 -20.22 -13.67
N GLY A 348 -4.05 -20.72 -13.50
CA GLY A 348 -4.40 -22.10 -13.83
C GLY A 348 -3.54 -23.14 -13.10
N GLY A 349 -3.20 -22.91 -11.82
CA GLY A 349 -2.34 -23.80 -11.03
C GLY A 349 -0.83 -23.75 -11.34
N LYS A 350 -0.42 -23.05 -12.41
CA LYS A 350 1.00 -22.85 -12.76
C LYS A 350 1.52 -21.56 -12.16
N ILE A 351 2.75 -21.59 -11.66
CA ILE A 351 3.47 -20.38 -11.23
C ILE A 351 3.92 -19.64 -12.49
N VAL A 352 3.45 -18.40 -12.65
CA VAL A 352 3.88 -17.47 -13.68
C VAL A 352 5.00 -16.61 -13.11
N ARG A 353 6.04 -16.41 -13.91
CA ARG A 353 7.15 -15.49 -13.62
C ARG A 353 7.19 -14.44 -14.72
N PRO A 354 6.52 -13.30 -14.55
CA PRO A 354 6.55 -12.27 -15.58
C PRO A 354 7.98 -11.73 -15.73
N THR A 355 8.38 -11.53 -16.97
CA THR A 355 9.60 -10.83 -17.34
C THR A 355 9.43 -9.34 -17.14
N THR A 356 10.54 -8.61 -17.07
CA THR A 356 10.50 -7.13 -17.03
C THR A 356 9.80 -6.56 -18.25
N ALA A 357 10.01 -7.12 -19.44
CA ALA A 357 9.36 -6.68 -20.67
C ALA A 357 7.83 -6.90 -20.64
N GLU A 358 7.36 -8.02 -20.09
CA GLU A 358 5.92 -8.26 -19.88
C GLU A 358 5.33 -7.25 -18.89
N SER A 359 6.05 -6.93 -17.82
CA SER A 359 5.62 -5.92 -16.84
C SER A 359 5.53 -4.53 -17.45
N GLN A 360 6.53 -4.12 -18.23
CA GLN A 360 6.54 -2.85 -18.97
C GLN A 360 5.36 -2.78 -19.94
N ARG A 361 5.15 -3.83 -20.75
CA ARG A 361 4.04 -3.89 -21.71
C ARG A 361 2.67 -3.87 -21.01
N ALA A 362 2.54 -4.53 -19.86
CA ALA A 362 1.29 -4.54 -19.10
C ALA A 362 0.98 -3.17 -18.44
N PHE A 363 2.02 -2.39 -18.10
CA PHE A 363 1.84 -1.04 -17.55
C PHE A 363 1.54 -0.02 -18.66
N VAL A 364 2.41 0.05 -19.67
CA VAL A 364 2.25 0.89 -20.87
C VAL A 364 2.57 0.05 -22.09
N ASN A 365 1.54 -0.30 -22.86
CA ASN A 365 1.71 -1.02 -24.11
C ASN A 365 2.18 -0.04 -25.20
N MET A 366 3.48 -0.06 -25.50
CA MET A 366 4.05 0.78 -26.56
C MET A 366 3.96 0.07 -27.92
N GLN A 367 3.37 0.73 -28.89
CA GLN A 367 3.25 0.29 -30.28
C GLN A 367 3.87 1.30 -31.24
N PRO A 368 4.26 0.90 -32.47
CA PRO A 368 4.79 1.85 -33.46
C PRO A 368 3.78 2.94 -33.83
N VAL A 369 4.29 4.11 -34.23
CA VAL A 369 3.47 5.15 -34.86
C VAL A 369 2.83 4.59 -36.14
N GLY A 370 1.55 4.87 -36.35
CA GLY A 370 0.79 4.32 -37.48
C GLY A 370 0.11 2.97 -37.20
N THR A 371 0.16 2.47 -35.96
CA THR A 371 -0.61 1.29 -35.55
C THR A 371 -2.11 1.51 -35.78
N ASN A 372 -2.75 0.56 -36.49
CA ASN A 372 -4.19 0.59 -36.69
C ASN A 372 -4.90 0.25 -35.37
N ILE A 373 -5.56 1.24 -34.77
CA ILE A 373 -6.24 1.09 -33.49
C ILE A 373 -7.38 0.06 -33.55
N VAL A 374 -8.13 -0.01 -34.65
CA VAL A 374 -9.24 -0.98 -34.79
C VAL A 374 -8.70 -2.40 -34.82
N GLU A 375 -7.63 -2.64 -35.57
CA GLU A 375 -6.96 -3.94 -35.63
C GLU A 375 -6.35 -4.31 -34.27
N TYR A 376 -5.68 -3.36 -33.61
CA TYR A 376 -5.14 -3.55 -32.27
C TYR A 376 -6.23 -3.98 -31.28
N LEU A 377 -7.37 -3.28 -31.26
CA LEU A 377 -8.49 -3.56 -30.36
C LEU A 377 -9.14 -4.92 -30.64
N THR A 378 -9.06 -5.41 -31.88
CA THR A 378 -9.59 -6.73 -32.25
C THR A 378 -8.66 -7.88 -31.80
N ASN A 379 -7.35 -7.62 -31.75
CA ASN A 379 -6.33 -8.64 -31.49
C ASN A 379 -5.84 -8.66 -30.03
N VAL A 380 -6.26 -7.70 -29.19
CA VAL A 380 -5.79 -7.62 -27.81
C VAL A 380 -6.61 -8.56 -26.92
N ASP A 381 -5.98 -9.62 -26.42
CA ASP A 381 -6.58 -10.58 -25.49
C ASP A 381 -6.71 -10.03 -24.04
N ASN A 382 -6.54 -8.73 -23.83
CA ASN A 382 -6.50 -8.13 -22.49
C ASN A 382 -7.87 -7.63 -22.05
N THR A 383 -8.40 -8.22 -20.99
CA THR A 383 -9.67 -7.82 -20.37
C THR A 383 -9.53 -6.68 -19.36
N PHE A 384 -8.30 -6.27 -19.02
CA PHE A 384 -8.04 -5.20 -18.07
C PHE A 384 -7.90 -3.84 -18.77
N PRO A 385 -8.32 -2.74 -18.11
CA PRO A 385 -7.93 -1.41 -18.52
C PRO A 385 -6.41 -1.31 -18.66
N HIS A 386 -5.94 -0.73 -19.75
CA HIS A 386 -4.50 -0.55 -19.97
C HIS A 386 -4.19 0.68 -20.80
N VAL A 387 -2.98 1.20 -20.63
CA VAL A 387 -2.46 2.33 -21.40
C VAL A 387 -1.88 1.81 -22.71
N LEU A 388 -2.31 2.37 -23.83
CA LEU A 388 -1.70 2.22 -25.15
C LEU A 388 -0.96 3.51 -25.50
N SER A 389 0.32 3.40 -25.87
CA SER A 389 1.12 4.54 -26.32
C SER A 389 1.69 4.24 -27.71
N LEU A 390 1.47 5.16 -28.65
CA LEU A 390 2.05 5.07 -29.98
C LEU A 390 3.37 5.86 -30.00
N GLY A 391 4.45 5.17 -30.34
CA GLY A 391 5.82 5.68 -30.30
C GLY A 391 6.61 5.12 -29.11
N HIS A 392 7.84 4.68 -29.38
CA HIS A 392 8.71 4.05 -28.37
C HIS A 392 9.50 5.09 -27.56
N GLU A 393 10.37 5.83 -28.23
CA GLU A 393 11.22 6.85 -27.59
C GLU A 393 10.39 8.08 -27.26
N ARG A 394 9.77 8.66 -28.30
CA ARG A 394 8.85 9.78 -28.21
C ARG A 394 7.41 9.30 -28.31
N VAL A 395 6.60 9.74 -27.36
CA VAL A 395 5.16 9.49 -27.36
C VAL A 395 4.50 10.39 -28.41
N SER A 396 3.73 9.80 -29.31
CA SER A 396 2.97 10.52 -30.35
C SER A 396 1.48 10.63 -30.01
N GLN A 397 0.88 9.53 -29.55
CA GLN A 397 -0.53 9.47 -29.15
C GLN A 397 -0.66 8.49 -27.99
N THR A 398 -1.61 8.75 -27.09
CA THR A 398 -1.86 7.90 -25.93
C THR A 398 -3.34 7.68 -25.74
N PHE A 399 -3.67 6.45 -25.35
CA PHE A 399 -5.04 6.01 -25.15
C PHE A 399 -5.18 5.23 -23.85
N LEU A 400 -6.31 5.41 -23.17
CA LEU A 400 -6.83 4.37 -22.29
C LEU A 400 -7.60 3.37 -23.16
N VAL A 401 -7.23 2.10 -23.07
CA VAL A 401 -7.97 1.00 -23.71
C VAL A 401 -8.79 0.26 -22.65
N VAL A 402 -10.11 0.22 -22.84
CA VAL A 402 -11.07 -0.49 -21.97
C VAL A 402 -12.08 -1.21 -22.85
N GLU A 403 -12.09 -2.55 -22.80
CA GLU A 403 -13.06 -3.41 -23.47
C GLU A 403 -13.44 -2.95 -24.89
N GLY A 404 -12.44 -2.99 -25.80
CA GLY A 404 -12.64 -2.62 -27.20
C GLY A 404 -12.81 -1.12 -27.49
N HIS A 405 -12.74 -0.25 -26.47
CA HIS A 405 -12.76 1.21 -26.64
C HIS A 405 -11.36 1.78 -26.43
N ALA A 406 -10.94 2.69 -27.31
CA ALA A 406 -9.74 3.50 -27.13
C ALA A 406 -10.15 4.96 -26.88
N ILE A 407 -9.86 5.47 -25.69
CA ILE A 407 -10.13 6.85 -25.29
C ILE A 407 -8.81 7.61 -25.40
N GLU A 408 -8.72 8.52 -26.37
CA GLU A 408 -7.54 9.36 -26.58
C GLU A 408 -7.33 10.32 -25.40
N THR A 409 -6.07 10.60 -25.10
CA THR A 409 -5.60 11.45 -23.99
C THR A 409 -4.49 12.37 -24.49
N ASP A 410 -4.32 13.52 -23.84
CA ASP A 410 -3.38 14.57 -24.27
C ASP A 410 -1.92 14.22 -23.93
N SER A 411 -1.70 13.28 -22.99
CA SER A 411 -0.35 12.87 -22.60
C SER A 411 -0.31 11.46 -22.00
N LEU A 412 0.91 10.89 -21.95
CA LEU A 412 1.14 9.63 -21.25
C LEU A 412 0.80 9.72 -19.75
N LEU A 413 1.01 10.89 -19.14
CA LEU A 413 0.67 11.12 -17.74
C LEU A 413 -0.85 11.01 -17.50
N GLU A 414 -1.63 11.65 -18.38
CA GLU A 414 -3.09 11.59 -18.33
C GLU A 414 -3.61 10.17 -18.63
N ALA A 415 -3.01 9.46 -19.60
CA ALA A 415 -3.40 8.08 -19.88
C ALA A 415 -3.20 7.16 -18.66
N VAL A 416 -2.07 7.31 -17.95
CA VAL A 416 -1.80 6.57 -16.71
C VAL A 416 -2.77 6.96 -15.60
N ASP A 417 -3.08 8.26 -15.44
CA ASP A 417 -4.07 8.73 -14.48
C ASP A 417 -5.46 8.14 -14.75
N LEU A 418 -5.93 8.25 -15.99
CA LEU A 418 -7.24 7.75 -16.40
C LEU A 418 -7.32 6.22 -16.28
N CYS A 419 -6.24 5.51 -16.61
CA CYS A 419 -6.13 4.06 -16.40
C CYS A 419 -6.20 3.71 -14.92
N PHE A 420 -5.47 4.41 -14.05
CA PHE A 420 -5.54 4.19 -12.60
C PHE A 420 -6.98 4.36 -12.08
N LYS A 421 -7.62 5.47 -12.46
CA LYS A 421 -9.01 5.79 -12.08
C LYS A 421 -10.00 4.72 -12.54
N SER A 422 -9.78 4.15 -13.72
CA SER A 422 -10.64 3.11 -14.28
C SER A 422 -10.68 1.84 -13.41
N PHE A 423 -9.58 1.47 -12.73
CA PHE A 423 -9.59 0.30 -11.83
C PHE A 423 -10.61 0.46 -10.69
N TYR A 424 -10.75 1.67 -10.16
CA TYR A 424 -11.70 1.99 -9.09
C TYR A 424 -13.14 2.16 -9.58
N VAL A 425 -13.31 2.72 -10.78
CA VAL A 425 -14.64 2.92 -11.39
C VAL A 425 -15.25 1.59 -11.83
N PHE A 426 -14.45 0.70 -12.41
CA PHE A 426 -14.91 -0.63 -12.84
C PHE A 426 -14.78 -1.71 -11.76
N ASP A 427 -14.26 -1.37 -10.57
CA ASP A 427 -13.99 -2.29 -9.46
C ASP A 427 -13.17 -3.51 -9.89
N THR A 428 -12.04 -3.25 -10.55
CA THR A 428 -11.14 -4.27 -11.09
C THR A 428 -9.79 -4.27 -10.39
N ASN A 429 -9.23 -5.47 -10.22
CA ASN A 429 -7.88 -5.64 -9.68
C ASN A 429 -6.82 -5.19 -10.69
N TYR A 430 -5.67 -4.74 -10.19
CA TYR A 430 -4.52 -4.43 -11.05
C TYR A 430 -3.99 -5.67 -11.80
N PRO A 431 -3.51 -5.52 -13.05
CA PRO A 431 -2.87 -6.61 -13.77
C PRO A 431 -1.65 -7.14 -13.00
N LYS A 432 -1.60 -8.46 -12.76
CA LYS A 432 -0.60 -9.09 -11.89
C LYS A 432 0.83 -8.89 -12.39
N GLU A 433 1.00 -8.72 -13.69
CA GLU A 433 2.26 -8.47 -14.39
C GLU A 433 2.89 -7.11 -14.03
N CYS A 434 2.10 -6.11 -13.63
CA CYS A 434 2.58 -4.78 -13.24
C CYS A 434 1.94 -4.26 -11.94
N GLN A 435 1.32 -5.15 -11.17
CA GLN A 435 0.62 -4.81 -9.92
C GLN A 435 1.46 -3.94 -8.97
N PRO A 436 2.75 -4.22 -8.69
CA PRO A 436 3.56 -3.35 -7.84
C PRO A 436 3.68 -1.91 -8.36
N THR A 437 3.69 -1.70 -9.67
CA THR A 437 3.73 -0.36 -10.29
C THR A 437 2.45 0.42 -9.98
N TRP A 438 1.28 -0.22 -10.10
CA TRP A 438 0.00 0.40 -9.75
C TRP A 438 -0.17 0.60 -8.24
N GLU A 439 0.27 -0.35 -7.41
CA GLU A 439 0.35 -0.18 -5.94
C GLU A 439 1.20 1.04 -5.56
N PHE A 440 2.34 1.27 -6.24
CA PHE A 440 3.15 2.46 -5.99
C PHE A 440 2.38 3.75 -6.28
N LEU A 441 1.67 3.84 -7.41
CA LEU A 441 0.85 5.02 -7.70
C LEU A 441 -0.27 5.17 -6.65
N GLN A 442 -0.93 4.06 -6.29
CA GLN A 442 -1.98 4.06 -5.28
C GLN A 442 -1.53 4.68 -3.95
N HIS A 443 -0.37 4.29 -3.45
CA HIS A 443 0.11 4.72 -2.12
C HIS A 443 0.91 6.01 -2.15
N CYS A 444 1.74 6.23 -3.18
CA CYS A 444 2.67 7.37 -3.23
C CYS A 444 2.08 8.59 -3.95
N ILE A 445 1.08 8.38 -4.81
CA ILE A 445 0.40 9.47 -5.53
C ILE A 445 -0.96 9.70 -4.91
N TYR A 446 -1.86 8.72 -5.01
CA TYR A 446 -3.27 8.88 -4.68
C TYR A 446 -3.60 8.72 -3.18
N GLU A 447 -2.67 8.20 -2.38
CA GLU A 447 -2.81 7.96 -0.94
C GLU A 447 -4.07 7.13 -0.59
N ILE A 448 -4.45 6.20 -1.47
CA ILE A 448 -5.61 5.34 -1.26
C ILE A 448 -5.19 4.07 -0.52
N ASN A 449 -5.92 3.75 0.55
CA ASN A 449 -5.70 2.53 1.33
C ASN A 449 -5.83 1.25 0.48
N GLY A 450 -4.95 0.28 0.75
CA GLY A 450 -5.02 -1.05 0.13
C GLY A 450 -3.78 -1.89 0.41
N GLN A 451 -3.66 -3.02 -0.27
CA GLN A 451 -2.47 -3.86 -0.14
C GLN A 451 -1.25 -3.12 -0.68
N GLU A 452 -0.12 -3.31 -0.01
CA GLU A 452 1.15 -2.70 -0.40
C GLU A 452 2.27 -3.73 -0.26
N SER A 453 2.93 -4.03 -1.37
CA SER A 453 4.07 -4.94 -1.36
C SER A 453 5.31 -4.31 -0.70
N SER A 454 6.16 -5.15 -0.09
CA SER A 454 7.42 -4.68 0.52
C SER A 454 8.35 -3.98 -0.47
N ALA A 455 8.24 -4.30 -1.76
CA ALA A 455 9.00 -3.63 -2.82
C ALA A 455 8.56 -2.18 -3.00
N VAL A 456 7.24 -1.91 -2.94
CA VAL A 456 6.68 -0.55 -3.02
C VAL A 456 7.08 0.26 -1.79
N LYS A 457 6.89 -0.30 -0.58
CA LYS A 457 7.33 0.32 0.68
C LYS A 457 8.80 0.74 0.63
N PHE A 458 9.65 -0.18 0.19
CA PHE A 458 11.08 0.07 0.05
C PHE A 458 11.38 1.17 -0.97
N LEU A 459 10.74 1.13 -2.15
CA LEU A 459 10.98 2.16 -3.16
C LEU A 459 10.53 3.54 -2.65
N ARG A 460 9.36 3.64 -2.01
CA ARG A 460 8.85 4.88 -1.40
C ARG A 460 9.88 5.49 -0.44
N THR A 461 10.37 4.69 0.51
CA THR A 461 11.41 5.13 1.45
C THR A 461 12.70 5.52 0.71
N ALA A 462 13.14 4.71 -0.25
CA ALA A 462 14.40 4.94 -0.95
C ALA A 462 14.40 6.24 -1.77
N ILE A 463 13.28 6.58 -2.42
CA ILE A 463 13.14 7.82 -3.19
C ILE A 463 12.90 9.04 -2.30
N ALA A 464 12.34 8.88 -1.09
CA ALA A 464 12.11 10.00 -0.17
C ALA A 464 13.42 10.71 0.22
N HIS A 465 14.52 9.96 0.28
CA HIS A 465 15.87 10.44 0.60
C HIS A 465 16.73 10.75 -0.64
N THR A 466 16.13 10.89 -1.82
CA THR A 466 16.81 11.25 -3.09
C THR A 466 16.36 12.64 -3.55
#